data_AF-A0A0A2M9C9-F1
#
_entry.id   AF-A0A0A2M9C9-F1
#
_cell.length_a   1.000
_cell.length_b   1.000
_cell.length_c   1.000
_cell.angle_alpha   90.00
_cell.angle_beta   90.00
_cell.angle_gamma   90.00
#
_symmetry.space_group_name_H-M   'P 1'
#
loop_
_entity.id
_entity.type
_entity.pdbx_description
1 polymer ?
#
loop_
_entity_poly.entity_id
_entity_poly.type
_entity_poly.pdbx_seq_one_letter_code
_entity_poly.pdbx_strand_id
1 'polypeptide(L)'
;MSSGYSQHSNPINGDVVYNLPPGAKLLPKAKIYDLSFKLNKNATNVSYQQSDLKFLKEFDAGAIEQLKNEDPKYFAYLSEGENFIKSLSPKVRTIYTDTELWYIYAFDQKLKNTLTTIK
;
A
#
# COMPACT_ATOMS: atom_id res chain seq x y z
N MET A 1 9.35 -37.44 35.55
CA MET A 1 9.83 -37.31 34.15
C MET A 1 8.85 -36.37 33.47
N SER A 2 9.00 -35.04 33.58
CA SER A 2 9.79 -34.16 32.67
C SER A 2 9.38 -34.41 31.21
N SER A 3 8.88 -33.48 30.40
CA SER A 3 9.03 -32.02 30.26
C SER A 3 7.77 -31.54 29.50
N GLY A 4 7.11 -30.40 29.73
CA GLY A 4 7.67 -29.08 30.00
C GLY A 4 8.14 -28.43 28.70
N TYR A 5 7.22 -27.96 27.85
CA TYR A 5 7.45 -26.89 26.86
C TYR A 5 6.14 -26.14 26.58
N SER A 6 5.92 -25.09 27.37
CA SER A 6 5.11 -23.95 26.96
C SER A 6 5.84 -23.24 25.83
N GLN A 7 5.26 -23.16 24.64
CA GLN A 7 5.64 -22.11 23.69
C GLN A 7 4.76 -20.90 23.94
N HIS A 8 5.25 -20.04 24.85
CA HIS A 8 4.91 -18.63 24.83
C HIS A 8 5.47 -18.04 23.54
N SER A 9 4.63 -17.93 22.51
CA SER A 9 4.93 -17.07 21.37
C SER A 9 4.76 -15.63 21.84
N ASN A 10 5.86 -14.96 22.18
CA ASN A 10 5.88 -13.50 22.21
C ASN A 10 5.48 -12.99 20.80
N PRO A 11 4.45 -12.14 20.65
CA PRO A 11 4.22 -11.46 19.38
C PRO A 11 5.26 -10.35 19.26
N ILE A 12 6.45 -10.68 18.75
CA ILE A 12 7.42 -9.67 18.31
C ILE A 12 7.10 -9.41 16.84
N ASN A 13 6.47 -8.26 16.58
CA ASN A 13 5.97 -7.71 15.32
C ASN A 13 4.59 -8.26 14.89
N GLY A 14 3.54 -7.46 15.10
CA GLY A 14 2.24 -7.72 14.48
C GLY A 14 2.39 -7.72 12.96
N ASP A 15 1.94 -8.80 12.31
CA ASP A 15 1.95 -8.98 10.86
C ASP A 15 1.48 -7.70 10.15
N VAL A 16 2.41 -7.01 9.49
CA VAL A 16 2.06 -5.92 8.59
C VAL A 16 1.43 -6.55 7.35
N VAL A 17 0.11 -6.53 7.27
CA VAL A 17 -0.63 -7.04 6.12
C VAL A 17 -0.53 -6.02 4.98
N TYR A 18 0.29 -6.33 3.98
CA TYR A 18 0.36 -5.57 2.74
C TYR A 18 -0.72 -6.00 1.77
N ASN A 19 -1.28 -5.03 1.06
CA ASN A 19 -2.20 -5.25 -0.05
C ASN A 19 -1.41 -5.20 -1.36
N LEU A 20 -0.55 -6.18 -1.58
CA LEU A 20 0.27 -6.23 -2.79
C LEU A 20 -0.54 -6.72 -3.99
N PRO A 21 -0.20 -6.28 -5.21
CA PRO A 21 -0.84 -6.79 -6.41
C PRO A 21 -0.59 -8.30 -6.55
N PRO A 22 -1.49 -9.05 -7.19
CA PRO A 22 -1.34 -10.49 -7.39
C PRO A 22 0.01 -10.85 -8.01
N GLY A 23 0.69 -11.84 -7.42
CA GLY A 23 2.00 -12.30 -7.85
C GLY A 23 3.18 -11.45 -7.39
N ALA A 24 2.96 -10.27 -6.79
CA ALA A 24 4.02 -9.49 -6.18
C ALA A 24 4.44 -10.05 -4.82
N LYS A 25 5.73 -9.99 -4.54
CA LYS A 25 6.32 -10.35 -3.24
C LYS A 25 7.18 -9.20 -2.77
N LEU A 26 7.08 -8.88 -1.47
CA LEU A 26 7.98 -7.91 -0.87
C LEU A 26 9.40 -8.49 -0.86
N LEU A 27 10.36 -7.74 -1.37
CA LEU A 27 11.77 -8.13 -1.23
C LEU A 27 12.19 -8.00 0.24
N PRO A 28 12.98 -8.94 0.80
CA PRO A 28 13.39 -8.90 2.20
C PRO A 28 14.13 -7.62 2.64
N LYS A 29 14.65 -6.85 1.69
CA LYS A 29 15.37 -5.59 1.91
C LYS A 29 14.66 -4.37 1.30
N ALA A 30 13.39 -4.51 0.92
CA ALA A 30 12.61 -3.39 0.41
C ALA A 30 12.46 -2.34 1.51
N LYS A 31 12.87 -1.10 1.22
CA LYS A 31 12.65 0.02 2.12
C LYS A 31 11.19 0.44 1.99
N ILE A 32 10.45 0.41 3.10
CA ILE A 32 9.11 0.95 3.17
C ILE A 32 9.19 2.39 3.68
N TYR A 33 8.58 3.32 2.94
CA TYR A 33 8.54 4.73 3.27
C TYR A 33 7.25 5.03 4.02
N ASP A 34 7.35 5.62 5.20
CA ASP A 34 6.21 6.21 5.87
C ASP A 34 5.81 7.48 5.09
N LEU A 35 4.55 7.56 4.64
CA LEU A 35 4.01 8.74 3.97
C LEU A 35 3.06 9.53 4.88
N SER A 36 2.90 9.09 6.14
CA SER A 36 2.03 9.76 7.11
C SER A 36 2.62 11.11 7.55
N PHE A 37 3.94 11.30 7.42
CA PHE A 37 4.59 12.60 7.68
C PHE A 37 3.97 13.76 6.88
N LYS A 38 3.39 13.53 5.69
CA LYS A 38 2.75 14.61 4.92
C LYS A 38 1.48 15.17 5.58
N LEU A 39 0.83 14.39 6.46
CA LEU A 39 -0.29 14.89 7.27
C LEU A 39 0.17 15.71 8.48
N ASN A 40 1.40 15.48 8.95
CA ASN A 40 1.93 16.10 10.15
C ASN A 40 3.04 17.11 9.81
N LYS A 41 2.72 18.40 9.94
CA LYS A 41 3.67 19.49 9.67
C LYS A 41 4.96 19.43 10.51
N ASN A 42 4.98 18.68 11.61
CA ASN A 42 6.13 18.55 12.50
C ASN A 42 6.90 17.23 12.32
N ALA A 43 6.48 16.36 11.39
CA ALA A 43 7.15 15.09 11.16
C ALA A 43 8.43 15.29 10.32
N THR A 44 9.44 14.46 10.61
CA THR A 44 10.69 14.45 9.84
C THR A 44 10.39 14.08 8.39
N ASN A 45 10.79 14.95 7.47
CA ASN A 45 10.56 14.76 6.05
C ASN A 45 11.32 13.51 5.57
N VAL A 46 10.60 12.55 5.00
CA VAL A 46 11.20 11.33 4.46
C VAL A 46 11.65 11.60 3.03
N SER A 47 12.95 11.45 2.76
CA SER A 47 13.48 11.61 1.40
C SER A 47 13.31 10.30 0.61
N TYR A 48 12.61 10.40 -0.53
CA TYR A 48 12.44 9.34 -1.52
C TYR A 48 12.30 9.96 -2.93
N GLN A 49 12.60 9.17 -3.95
CA GLN A 49 12.27 9.48 -5.35
C GLN A 49 10.94 8.82 -5.73
N GLN A 50 10.19 9.39 -6.68
CA GLN A 50 8.92 8.80 -7.13
C GLN A 50 9.11 7.38 -7.70
N SER A 51 10.27 7.09 -8.30
CA SER A 51 10.65 5.74 -8.75
C SER A 51 10.73 4.73 -7.61
N ASP A 52 11.07 5.16 -6.39
CA ASP A 52 11.16 4.28 -5.22
C ASP A 52 9.77 3.79 -4.77
N LEU A 53 8.72 4.50 -5.17
CA LEU A 53 7.33 4.17 -4.87
C LEU A 53 6.62 3.40 -6.00
N LYS A 54 7.25 3.26 -7.17
CA LYS A 54 6.67 2.50 -8.28
C LYS A 54 6.82 1.00 -8.02
N PHE A 55 5.69 0.33 -7.84
CA PHE A 55 5.62 -1.14 -7.68
C PHE A 55 4.61 -1.81 -8.63
N LEU A 56 3.72 -1.03 -9.25
CA LEU A 56 2.77 -1.53 -10.22
C LEU A 56 3.47 -1.79 -11.55
N LYS A 57 2.95 -2.76 -12.30
CA LYS A 57 3.30 -2.92 -13.72
C LYS A 57 2.74 -1.73 -14.48
N GLU A 58 3.52 -1.22 -15.44
CA GLU A 58 3.04 -0.18 -16.34
C GLU A 58 2.16 -0.83 -17.41
N PHE A 59 0.95 -0.30 -17.58
CA PHE A 59 0.00 -0.74 -18.58
C PHE A 59 -0.41 0.44 -19.45
N ASP A 60 -0.49 0.20 -20.76
CA ASP A 60 -1.17 1.13 -21.65
C ASP A 60 -2.67 1.18 -21.36
N ALA A 61 -3.31 2.32 -21.65
CA ALA A 61 -4.73 2.53 -21.36
C ALA A 61 -5.63 1.44 -21.97
N GLY A 62 -5.27 0.90 -23.15
CA GLY A 62 -5.99 -0.21 -23.78
C GLY A 62 -5.68 -1.59 -23.20
N ALA A 63 -4.51 -1.76 -22.57
CA ALA A 63 -4.09 -3.03 -21.98
C ALA A 63 -4.79 -3.34 -20.65
N ILE A 64 -5.22 -2.31 -19.91
CA ILE A 64 -5.93 -2.48 -18.63
C ILE A 64 -7.25 -3.24 -18.84
N GLU A 65 -7.98 -2.99 -19.93
CA GLU A 65 -9.22 -3.72 -20.21
C GLU A 65 -8.98 -5.18 -20.61
N GLN A 66 -7.84 -5.47 -21.24
CA GLN A 66 -7.47 -6.83 -21.62
C GLN A 66 -7.18 -7.71 -20.39
N LEU A 67 -6.66 -7.10 -19.30
CA LEU A 67 -6.46 -7.78 -18.01
C LEU A 67 -7.73 -8.40 -17.44
N LYS A 68 -8.94 -7.90 -17.78
CA LYS A 68 -10.21 -8.51 -17.35
C LYS A 68 -10.27 -10.00 -17.68
N ASN A 69 -9.70 -10.39 -18.83
CA ASN A 69 -9.70 -11.78 -19.30
C ASN A 69 -8.37 -12.48 -19.02
N GLU A 70 -7.24 -11.77 -19.12
CA GLU A 70 -5.89 -12.36 -18.98
C GLU A 70 -5.45 -12.55 -17.53
N ASP A 71 -5.70 -11.55 -16.67
CA ASP A 71 -5.37 -11.60 -15.24
C ASP A 71 -6.48 -10.91 -14.42
N PRO A 72 -7.64 -11.55 -14.28
CA PRO A 72 -8.81 -10.96 -13.63
C PRO A 72 -8.54 -10.56 -12.18
N LYS A 73 -7.59 -11.22 -11.51
CA LYS A 73 -7.19 -10.89 -10.15
C LYS A 73 -6.43 -9.56 -10.13
N TYR A 74 -5.48 -9.37 -11.05
CA TYR A 74 -4.74 -8.12 -11.14
C TYR A 74 -5.67 -6.98 -11.56
N PHE A 75 -6.59 -7.22 -12.49
CA PHE A 75 -7.62 -6.25 -12.86
C PHE A 75 -8.51 -5.85 -11.67
N ALA A 76 -8.96 -6.81 -10.86
CA ALA A 76 -9.73 -6.54 -9.65
C ALA A 76 -8.93 -5.66 -8.66
N TYR A 77 -7.67 -6.01 -8.44
CA TYR A 77 -6.77 -5.21 -7.60
C TYR A 77 -6.65 -3.76 -8.08
N LEU A 78 -6.47 -3.55 -9.39
CA LEU A 78 -6.43 -2.21 -9.98
C LEU A 78 -7.75 -1.46 -9.79
N SER A 79 -8.88 -2.14 -10.01
CA SER A 79 -10.21 -1.55 -9.85
C SER A 79 -10.47 -1.13 -8.40
N GLU A 80 -10.09 -1.95 -7.42
CA GLU A 80 -10.24 -1.64 -6.00
C GLU A 80 -9.37 -0.46 -5.56
N GLY A 81 -8.12 -0.39 -6.03
CA GLY A 81 -7.23 0.72 -5.72
C GLY A 81 -7.69 2.04 -6.35
N GLU A 82 -8.18 2.01 -7.60
CA GLU A 82 -8.80 3.18 -8.23
C GLU A 82 -10.03 3.66 -7.46
N ASN A 83 -10.89 2.73 -7.01
CA ASN A 83 -12.07 3.07 -6.22
C ASN A 83 -11.69 3.71 -4.88
N PHE A 84 -10.64 3.19 -4.23
CA PHE A 84 -10.07 3.83 -3.05
C PHE A 84 -9.63 5.27 -3.35
N ILE A 85 -8.81 5.50 -4.38
CA ILE A 85 -8.32 6.85 -4.72
C ILE A 85 -9.48 7.81 -5.04
N LYS A 86 -10.47 7.35 -5.80
CA LYS A 86 -11.67 8.14 -6.16
C LYS A 86 -12.53 8.47 -4.94
N SER A 87 -12.54 7.61 -3.91
CA SER A 87 -13.29 7.84 -2.67
C SER A 87 -12.68 8.91 -1.77
N LEU A 88 -11.41 9.28 -1.99
CA LEU A 88 -10.71 10.26 -1.14
C LEU A 88 -11.20 11.69 -1.39
N SER A 89 -11.24 12.48 -0.30
CA SER A 89 -11.59 13.90 -0.37
C SER A 89 -10.61 14.67 -1.26
N PRO A 90 -11.06 15.79 -1.89
CA PRO A 90 -10.17 16.66 -2.66
C PRO A 90 -8.95 17.11 -1.85
N LYS A 91 -9.13 17.36 -0.54
CA LYS A 91 -8.05 17.73 0.37
C LYS A 91 -6.94 16.67 0.41
N VAL A 92 -7.29 15.40 0.58
CA VAL A 92 -6.31 14.31 0.58
C VAL A 92 -5.62 14.21 -0.79
N ARG A 93 -6.37 14.30 -1.89
CA ARG A 93 -5.84 14.23 -3.25
C ARG A 93 -4.93 15.41 -3.62
N THR A 94 -5.00 16.54 -2.89
CA THR A 94 -4.03 17.64 -3.02
C THR A 94 -2.72 17.43 -2.25
N ILE A 95 -2.70 16.53 -1.25
CA ILE A 95 -1.51 16.27 -0.41
C ILE A 95 -0.61 15.20 -1.05
N TYR A 96 -1.23 14.22 -1.70
CA TYR A 96 -0.56 13.03 -2.23
C TYR A 96 -0.66 12.94 -3.76
N THR A 97 0.40 12.47 -4.39
CA THR A 97 0.37 12.09 -5.82
C THR A 97 -0.34 10.76 -6.01
N ASP A 98 -0.79 10.44 -7.24
CA ASP A 98 -1.40 9.14 -7.53
C ASP A 98 -0.46 7.98 -7.19
N THR A 99 0.84 8.11 -7.50
CA THR A 99 1.85 7.10 -7.15
C THR A 99 1.93 6.88 -5.63
N GLU A 100 1.87 7.95 -4.85
CA GLU A 100 1.88 7.87 -3.38
C GLU A 100 0.59 7.24 -2.86
N LEU A 101 -0.57 7.57 -3.43
CA LEU A 101 -1.83 6.96 -3.01
C LEU A 101 -1.87 5.46 -3.31
N TRP A 102 -1.36 5.04 -4.47
CA TRP A 102 -1.16 3.63 -4.79
C TRP A 102 -0.20 2.95 -3.83
N TYR A 103 0.88 3.63 -3.47
CA TYR A 103 1.84 3.13 -2.49
C TYR A 103 1.20 2.94 -1.12
N ILE A 104 0.43 3.91 -0.64
CA ILE A 104 -0.32 3.82 0.63
C ILE A 104 -1.32 2.68 0.59
N TYR A 105 -2.08 2.57 -0.51
CA TYR A 105 -3.03 1.49 -0.71
C TYR A 105 -2.39 0.10 -0.58
N ALA A 106 -1.16 -0.06 -1.07
CA ALA A 106 -0.43 -1.32 -1.01
C ALA A 106 0.28 -1.56 0.33
N PHE A 107 0.97 -0.56 0.86
CA PHE A 107 1.95 -0.77 1.94
C PHE A 107 1.51 -0.27 3.31
N ASP A 108 0.50 0.61 3.41
CA ASP A 108 0.11 1.23 4.68
C ASP A 108 -1.41 1.28 4.86
N GLN A 109 -1.97 0.17 5.36
CA GLN A 109 -3.41 0.05 5.61
C GLN A 109 -3.89 1.02 6.70
N LYS A 110 -3.04 1.39 7.65
CA LYS A 110 -3.40 2.32 8.73
C LYS A 110 -3.55 3.73 8.18
N LEU A 111 -2.62 4.18 7.35
CA LEU A 111 -2.71 5.47 6.68
C LEU A 111 -3.86 5.46 5.68
N LYS A 112 -4.01 4.42 4.86
CA LYS A 112 -5.16 4.24 3.95
C LYS A 112 -6.49 4.48 4.67
N ASN A 113 -6.73 3.80 5.79
CA ASN A 113 -7.95 3.98 6.58
C ASN A 113 -8.08 5.41 7.10
N THR A 114 -6.99 5.99 7.62
CA THR A 114 -6.97 7.39 8.08
C THR A 114 -7.40 8.35 6.96
N LEU A 115 -6.87 8.19 5.75
CA LEU A 115 -7.18 9.05 4.60
C LEU A 115 -8.67 9.00 4.22
N THR A 116 -9.31 7.84 4.31
CA THR A 116 -10.76 7.72 4.03
C THR A 116 -11.66 8.45 5.02
N THR A 117 -11.14 8.81 6.20
CA THR A 117 -11.91 9.55 7.21
C THR A 117 -11.79 11.07 7.09
N ILE A 118 -10.82 11.57 6.31
CA ILE A 118 -10.57 13.01 6.14
C ILE A 118 -11.53 13.56 5.09
N LYS A 119 -12.44 14.44 5.51
CA LYS A 119 -13.41 15.14 4.65
C LYS A 119 -12.88 16.45 4.10
#